data_AF-A0A834H8H2-F1
#
_entry.id   AF-A0A834H8H2-F1
#
_cell.length_a   1.000
_cell.length_b   1.000
_cell.length_c   1.000
_cell.angle_alpha   90.00
_cell.angle_beta   90.00
_cell.angle_gamma   90.00
#
_symmetry.space_group_name_H-M   'P 1'
#
loop_
_entity.id
_entity.type
_entity.pdbx_description
1 polymer ?
#
loop_
_entity_poly.entity_id
_entity_poly.type
_entity_poly.pdbx_seq_one_letter_code
_entity_poly.pdbx_strand_id
1 'polypeptide(L)'
;MLRTQISLQNQCTLTSDSDTESDDLSKYFSALVPPRYTKGKGVEEETSSQSAMGWKEDLESLVRRAEMYQDYMKEIEIPGNRGSVIPFNTWQELAKSMKQLYKQPLHYLTNVQMKQWDKARLDTEQEQVPMDHFVHPAKAEATVWLIEEIHRQNTSHLFLAKIWSNEPLNYHAFVDPFYQY
;
A
#
# COMPACT_ATOMS: atom_id res chain seq x y z
N MET A 1 -27.05 -25.27 51.24
CA MET A 1 -25.73 -25.86 50.97
C MET A 1 -25.04 -25.00 49.93
N LEU A 2 -23.85 -24.51 50.28
CA LEU A 2 -23.06 -23.54 49.54
C LEU A 2 -22.43 -24.18 48.29
N ARG A 3 -22.52 -23.50 47.14
CA ARG A 3 -21.48 -23.61 46.10
C ARG A 3 -20.98 -22.21 45.76
N THR A 4 -19.69 -22.07 46.01
CA THR A 4 -18.85 -20.90 45.95
C THR A 4 -18.72 -20.38 44.53
N GLN A 5 -18.91 -19.06 44.37
CA GLN A 5 -18.43 -18.29 43.23
C GLN A 5 -16.89 -18.29 43.28
N ILE A 6 -16.24 -18.71 42.19
CA ILE A 6 -14.83 -18.40 41.96
C ILE A 6 -14.81 -17.15 41.08
N SER A 7 -14.47 -16.04 41.72
CA SER A 7 -14.02 -14.81 41.07
C SER A 7 -12.63 -15.05 40.51
N LEU A 8 -12.46 -14.98 39.19
CA LEU A 8 -11.15 -14.82 38.59
C LEU A 8 -10.84 -13.33 38.59
N GLN A 9 -10.16 -12.90 39.65
CA GLN A 9 -9.61 -11.57 39.78
C GLN A 9 -8.62 -11.30 38.64
N ASN A 10 -8.85 -10.14 38.03
CA ASN A 10 -7.90 -9.40 37.21
C ASN A 10 -6.50 -9.40 37.83
N GLN A 11 -5.52 -9.81 37.04
CA GLN A 11 -4.15 -9.29 37.11
C GLN A 11 -3.46 -9.61 35.78
N CYS A 12 -3.91 -8.95 34.71
CA CYS A 12 -3.05 -8.74 33.56
C CYS A 12 -2.16 -7.55 33.94
N THR A 13 -0.95 -7.84 34.40
CA THR A 13 0.10 -6.85 34.60
C THR A 13 0.45 -6.27 33.24
N LEU A 14 -0.18 -5.14 32.91
CA LEU A 14 0.19 -4.28 31.80
C LEU A 14 1.52 -3.62 32.15
N THR A 15 2.63 -4.27 31.81
CA THR A 15 3.89 -3.55 31.58
C THR A 15 3.74 -2.87 30.24
N SER A 16 3.40 -1.59 30.30
CA SER A 16 3.38 -0.67 29.17
C SER A 16 4.82 -0.32 28.80
N ASP A 17 5.45 -1.18 28.00
CA ASP A 17 6.76 -0.88 27.41
C ASP A 17 6.60 -0.86 25.88
N SER A 18 6.39 0.33 25.33
CA SER A 18 6.86 0.70 23.99
C SER A 18 6.51 2.16 23.74
N ASP A 19 7.34 3.07 24.26
CA ASP A 19 7.52 4.36 23.63
C ASP A 19 8.11 4.11 22.24
N THR A 20 7.26 3.96 21.23
CA THR A 20 7.73 3.96 19.85
C THR A 20 7.99 5.42 19.48
N GLU A 21 9.21 5.89 19.74
CA GLU A 21 9.73 7.17 19.26
C GLU A 21 9.50 7.27 17.75
N SER A 22 8.56 8.13 17.37
CA SER A 22 8.18 8.45 15.99
C SER A 22 9.19 9.40 15.33
N ASP A 23 10.50 9.16 15.47
CA ASP A 23 11.54 10.12 15.08
C ASP A 23 12.39 9.74 13.86
N ASP A 24 12.22 8.55 13.28
CA ASP A 24 13.13 8.06 12.24
C ASP A 24 12.81 8.51 10.80
N LEU A 25 11.65 9.12 10.54
CA LEU A 25 11.35 9.61 9.20
C LEU A 25 12.17 10.88 8.86
N SER A 26 12.50 11.69 9.86
CA SER A 26 13.27 12.93 9.68
C SER A 26 14.74 12.67 9.34
N LYS A 27 15.35 11.67 10.00
CA LYS A 27 16.74 11.27 9.77
C LYS A 27 16.94 10.63 8.39
N TYR A 28 16.00 9.81 7.96
CA TYR A 28 16.01 9.25 6.61
C TYR A 28 15.83 10.31 5.53
N PHE A 29 14.90 11.26 5.73
CA PHE A 29 14.73 12.37 4.79
C PHE A 29 16.01 13.23 4.68
N SER A 30 16.67 13.47 5.82
CA SER A 30 17.95 14.19 5.87
C SER A 30 19.10 13.44 5.19
N ALA A 31 19.07 12.10 5.17
CA ALA A 31 20.06 11.28 4.49
C ALA A 31 19.85 11.20 2.96
N LEU A 32 18.65 11.51 2.47
CA LEU A 32 18.30 11.45 1.05
C LEU A 32 18.46 12.80 0.32
N VAL A 33 18.56 13.91 1.07
CA VAL A 33 18.78 15.26 0.52
C VAL A 33 20.28 15.59 0.60
N PRO A 34 21.01 15.76 -0.53
CA PRO A 34 22.40 16.21 -0.49
C PRO A 34 22.50 17.64 0.07
N PRO A 35 23.57 17.98 0.82
CA PRO A 35 23.74 19.33 1.35
C PRO A 35 23.87 20.35 0.22
N ARG A 36 23.19 21.49 0.36
CA ARG A 36 23.28 22.63 -0.56
C ARG A 36 24.71 23.19 -0.52
N TYR A 37 25.51 22.91 -1.53
CA TYR A 37 26.81 23.57 -1.69
C TYR A 37 26.59 25.06 -2.01
N THR A 38 27.02 25.92 -1.10
CA THR A 38 27.18 27.36 -1.35
C THR A 38 28.32 27.60 -2.33
N LYS A 39 28.00 28.27 -3.43
CA LYS A 39 28.84 28.60 -4.58
C LYS A 39 30.08 29.42 -4.19
N GLY A 40 31.27 28.83 -4.34
CA GLY A 40 32.57 29.51 -4.36
C GLY A 40 33.26 29.30 -5.73
N LYS A 41 33.81 30.38 -6.29
CA LYS A 41 34.44 30.49 -7.62
C LYS A 41 35.70 29.61 -7.80
N GLY A 42 35.91 29.07 -9.00
CA GLY A 42 37.27 28.80 -9.54
C GLY A 42 37.41 27.67 -10.57
N VAL A 43 37.52 28.05 -11.85
CA VAL A 43 38.35 27.52 -12.98
C VAL A 43 38.20 26.05 -13.45
N GLU A 44 38.18 25.93 -14.78
CA GLU A 44 37.98 24.77 -15.67
C GLU A 44 39.02 23.65 -15.51
N GLU A 45 38.55 22.41 -15.54
CA GLU A 45 39.31 21.29 -16.11
C GLU A 45 38.34 20.22 -16.64
N GLU A 46 38.36 20.03 -17.96
CA GLU A 46 37.60 18.99 -18.67
C GLU A 46 38.15 17.61 -18.30
N THR A 47 37.33 16.80 -17.65
CA THR A 47 37.52 15.34 -17.63
C THR A 47 36.20 14.66 -17.98
N SER A 48 36.15 14.19 -19.22
CA SER A 48 35.19 13.21 -19.70
C SER A 48 35.24 11.96 -18.81
N SER A 49 34.17 11.73 -18.04
CA SER A 49 33.90 10.44 -17.41
C SER A 49 32.39 10.25 -17.23
N GLN A 50 31.90 9.28 -18.00
CA GLN A 50 30.61 8.59 -17.96
C GLN A 50 29.90 8.61 -16.59
N SER A 51 28.60 8.87 -16.57
CA SER A 51 27.74 8.40 -15.49
C SER A 51 26.29 8.23 -15.98
N ALA A 52 25.73 7.08 -15.65
CA ALA A 52 24.45 6.56 -16.10
C ALA A 52 23.32 7.60 -16.07
N MET A 53 22.73 7.85 -17.23
CA MET A 53 21.45 8.57 -17.39
C MET A 53 20.31 7.65 -16.94
N GLY A 54 20.33 7.29 -15.65
CA GLY A 54 19.26 6.53 -15.00
C GLY A 54 18.27 7.51 -14.40
N TRP A 55 17.03 7.44 -14.85
CA TRP A 55 15.87 8.19 -14.35
C TRP A 55 15.73 8.06 -12.83
N LYS A 56 16.45 8.87 -12.07
CA LYS A 56 16.19 9.05 -10.65
C LYS A 56 15.11 10.11 -10.58
N GLU A 57 13.84 9.68 -10.50
CA GLU A 57 12.76 10.61 -10.17
C GLU A 57 13.18 11.39 -8.92
N ASP A 58 13.02 12.72 -8.99
CA ASP A 58 13.36 13.58 -7.87
C ASP A 58 12.48 13.22 -6.67
N LEU A 59 13.09 13.03 -5.50
CA LEU A 59 12.37 12.54 -4.31
C LEU A 59 11.24 13.50 -3.91
N GLU A 60 11.45 14.80 -4.07
CA GLU A 60 10.44 15.82 -3.81
C GLU A 60 9.26 15.69 -4.77
N SER A 61 9.53 15.41 -6.05
CA SER A 61 8.49 15.15 -7.05
C SER A 61 7.68 13.88 -6.75
N LEU A 62 8.32 12.84 -6.22
CA LEU A 62 7.68 11.58 -5.85
C LEU A 62 6.80 11.74 -4.60
N VAL A 63 7.28 12.48 -3.60
CA VAL A 63 6.51 12.81 -2.39
C VAL A 63 5.24 13.58 -2.75
N ARG A 64 5.36 14.62 -3.60
CA ARG A 64 4.20 15.39 -4.07
C ARG A 64 3.21 14.54 -4.85
N ARG A 65 3.69 13.60 -5.68
CA ARG A 65 2.82 12.68 -6.42
C ARG A 65 2.08 11.72 -5.49
N ALA A 66 2.78 11.18 -4.49
CA ALA A 66 2.18 10.31 -3.47
C ALA A 66 1.13 11.04 -2.63
N GLU A 67 1.36 12.33 -2.32
CA GLU A 67 0.41 13.20 -1.64
C GLU A 67 -0.86 13.37 -2.46
N MET A 68 -0.74 13.84 -3.71
CA MET A 68 -1.91 14.00 -4.60
C MET A 68 -2.67 12.68 -4.81
N TYR A 69 -1.94 11.56 -4.93
CA TYR A 69 -2.55 10.24 -5.08
C TYR A 69 -3.35 9.85 -3.83
N GLN A 70 -2.76 10.00 -2.64
CA GLN A 70 -3.42 9.63 -1.39
C GLN A 70 -4.65 10.51 -1.14
N ASP A 71 -4.53 11.82 -1.39
CA ASP A 71 -5.64 12.75 -1.23
C ASP A 71 -6.78 12.41 -2.19
N TYR A 72 -6.46 12.12 -3.46
CA TYR A 72 -7.46 11.64 -4.41
C TYR A 72 -8.15 10.36 -3.94
N MET A 73 -7.39 9.36 -3.48
CA MET A 73 -7.96 8.07 -3.06
C MET A 73 -8.85 8.19 -1.80
N LYS A 74 -8.60 9.18 -0.93
CA LYS A 74 -9.42 9.46 0.27
C LYS A 74 -10.83 9.96 -0.08
N GLU A 75 -10.95 10.75 -1.14
CA GLU A 75 -12.23 11.33 -1.59
C GLU A 75 -13.18 10.29 -2.20
N ILE A 76 -12.68 9.11 -2.57
CA ILE A 76 -13.49 8.05 -3.16
C ILE A 76 -14.19 7.25 -2.05
N GLU A 77 -15.51 7.41 -1.96
CA GLU A 77 -16.33 6.64 -1.03
C GLU A 77 -16.37 5.14 -1.39
N ILE A 78 -16.42 4.28 -0.37
CA ILE A 78 -16.62 2.85 -0.59
C ILE A 78 -18.10 2.61 -0.99
N PRO A 79 -18.38 1.81 -2.04
CA PRO A 79 -19.76 1.55 -2.47
C PRO A 79 -20.64 1.01 -1.32
N GLY A 80 -21.80 1.64 -1.10
CA GLY A 80 -22.75 1.22 -0.07
C GLY A 80 -23.61 0.01 -0.48
N ASN A 81 -23.96 -0.09 -1.77
CA ASN A 81 -24.70 -1.22 -2.31
C ASN A 81 -23.72 -2.27 -2.84
N ARG A 82 -23.56 -3.36 -2.09
CA ARG A 82 -22.71 -4.53 -2.42
C ARG A 82 -23.57 -5.79 -2.48
N GLY A 83 -23.05 -6.88 -3.00
CA GLY A 83 -23.77 -8.17 -3.02
C GLY A 83 -23.84 -8.85 -4.38
N SER A 84 -23.05 -8.39 -5.35
CA SER A 84 -22.82 -9.15 -6.57
C SER A 84 -21.98 -10.38 -6.24
N VAL A 85 -22.46 -11.56 -6.62
CA VAL A 85 -21.64 -12.78 -6.58
C VAL A 85 -20.74 -12.74 -7.83
N ILE A 86 -19.46 -12.43 -7.63
CA ILE A 86 -18.46 -12.34 -8.70
C ILE A 86 -17.61 -13.62 -8.66
N PRO A 87 -17.83 -14.61 -9.55
CA PRO A 87 -16.93 -15.75 -9.69
C PRO A 87 -15.52 -15.27 -10.03
N PHE A 88 -14.49 -15.94 -9.49
CA PHE A 88 -13.11 -15.49 -9.66
C PHE A 88 -12.10 -16.62 -9.43
N ASN A 89 -11.05 -16.67 -10.25
CA ASN A 89 -9.98 -17.65 -10.09
C ASN A 89 -8.82 -17.12 -9.23
N THR A 90 -8.58 -15.80 -9.27
CA THR A 90 -7.47 -15.13 -8.57
C THR A 90 -7.92 -13.81 -7.93
N TRP A 91 -7.22 -13.37 -6.89
CA TRP A 91 -7.50 -12.09 -6.22
C TRP A 91 -7.33 -10.90 -7.17
N GLN A 92 -6.35 -10.93 -8.07
CA GLN A 92 -6.18 -9.91 -9.11
C GLN A 92 -7.36 -9.89 -10.10
N GLU A 93 -7.95 -11.05 -10.43
CA GLU A 93 -9.15 -11.13 -11.29
C GLU A 93 -10.39 -10.57 -10.58
N LEU A 94 -10.57 -10.90 -9.29
CA LEU A 94 -11.63 -10.30 -8.48
C LEU A 94 -11.50 -8.78 -8.43
N ALA A 95 -10.31 -8.27 -8.12
CA ALA A 95 -10.04 -6.85 -8.08
C ALA A 95 -10.33 -6.16 -9.43
N LYS A 96 -9.93 -6.77 -10.54
CA LYS A 96 -10.25 -6.26 -11.89
C LYS A 96 -11.77 -6.21 -12.12
N SER A 97 -12.49 -7.26 -11.74
CA SER A 97 -13.95 -7.34 -11.88
C SER A 97 -14.66 -6.30 -11.01
N MET A 98 -14.19 -6.08 -9.78
CA MET A 98 -14.70 -5.05 -8.88
C MET A 98 -14.52 -3.64 -9.47
N LYS A 99 -13.33 -3.31 -9.99
CA LYS A 99 -13.09 -2.01 -10.65
C LYS A 99 -14.06 -1.77 -11.81
N GLN A 100 -14.32 -2.81 -12.60
CA GLN A 100 -15.24 -2.74 -13.74
C GLN A 100 -16.70 -2.61 -13.32
N LEU A 101 -17.10 -3.31 -12.27
CA LEU A 101 -18.48 -3.32 -11.77
C LEU A 101 -18.81 -2.00 -11.07
N TYR A 102 -17.96 -1.57 -10.14
CA TYR A 102 -18.19 -0.40 -9.30
C TYR A 102 -17.69 0.90 -9.90
N LYS A 103 -16.98 0.85 -11.03
CA LYS A 103 -16.40 2.03 -11.71
C LYS A 103 -15.51 2.87 -10.80
N GLN A 104 -14.79 2.20 -9.91
CA GLN A 104 -13.87 2.84 -8.98
C GLN A 104 -12.48 2.20 -9.08
N PRO A 105 -11.41 2.99 -8.89
CA PRO A 105 -10.06 2.44 -8.76
C PRO A 105 -9.91 1.73 -7.40
N LEU A 106 -8.93 0.83 -7.33
CA LEU A 106 -8.44 0.31 -6.05
C LEU A 106 -7.11 0.96 -5.69
N HIS A 107 -6.85 1.04 -4.40
CA HIS A 107 -5.63 1.61 -3.87
C HIS A 107 -4.38 0.80 -4.29
N TYR A 108 -3.24 1.47 -4.42
CA TYR A 108 -1.95 0.87 -4.77
C TYR A 108 -1.64 -0.32 -3.86
N LEU A 109 -1.73 -0.11 -2.54
CA LEU A 109 -1.51 -1.16 -1.54
C LEU A 109 -2.50 -2.33 -1.67
N THR A 110 -3.75 -2.05 -2.04
CA THR A 110 -4.75 -3.10 -2.29
C THR A 110 -4.37 -3.93 -3.51
N ASN A 111 -4.00 -3.29 -4.63
CA ASN A 111 -3.55 -3.98 -5.84
C ASN A 111 -2.28 -4.83 -5.58
N VAL A 112 -1.33 -4.30 -4.78
CA VAL A 112 -0.15 -5.05 -4.34
C VAL A 112 -0.55 -6.26 -3.47
N GLN A 113 -1.47 -6.08 -2.52
CA GLN A 113 -1.96 -7.15 -1.65
C GLN A 113 -2.60 -8.28 -2.44
N MET A 114 -3.44 -7.97 -3.43
CA MET A 114 -4.07 -9.00 -4.30
C MET A 114 -3.02 -9.84 -5.01
N LYS A 115 -1.98 -9.18 -5.58
CA LYS A 115 -0.88 -9.87 -6.24
C LYS A 115 -0.08 -10.73 -5.25
N GLN A 116 0.13 -10.27 -4.02
CA GLN A 116 0.84 -11.04 -3.00
C GLN A 116 0.06 -12.30 -2.59
N TRP A 117 -1.26 -12.20 -2.42
CA TRP A 117 -2.10 -13.36 -2.13
C TRP A 117 -2.14 -14.38 -3.28
N ASP A 118 -2.14 -13.93 -4.53
CA ASP A 118 -2.03 -14.83 -5.68
C ASP A 118 -0.66 -15.50 -5.75
N LYS A 119 0.42 -14.74 -5.53
CA LYS A 119 1.78 -15.29 -5.48
C LYS A 119 2.00 -16.31 -4.38
N ALA A 120 1.34 -16.13 -3.23
CA ALA A 120 1.47 -17.04 -2.09
C ALA A 120 0.93 -18.46 -2.37
N ARG A 121 0.24 -18.66 -3.50
CA ARG A 121 -0.30 -19.96 -3.93
C ARG A 121 0.56 -20.68 -4.94
N LEU A 122 1.56 -20.01 -5.51
CA LEU A 122 2.45 -20.63 -6.48
C LEU A 122 3.17 -21.81 -5.83
N ASP A 123 3.41 -22.85 -6.61
CA ASP A 123 4.08 -24.09 -6.19
C ASP A 123 3.32 -24.90 -5.12
N THR A 124 2.01 -24.66 -4.97
CA THR A 124 1.13 -25.45 -4.11
C THR A 124 0.30 -26.45 -4.91
N GLU A 125 -0.13 -27.55 -4.28
CA GLU A 125 -1.03 -28.53 -4.92
C GLU A 125 -2.36 -27.91 -5.37
N GLN A 126 -2.77 -26.82 -4.73
CA GLN A 126 -4.00 -26.10 -4.99
C GLN A 126 -3.83 -24.90 -5.93
N GLU A 127 -2.67 -24.72 -6.56
CA GLU A 127 -2.41 -23.56 -7.43
C GLU A 127 -3.44 -23.42 -8.56
N GLN A 128 -3.83 -24.54 -9.17
CA GLN A 128 -4.74 -24.58 -10.32
C GLN A 128 -6.23 -24.57 -9.94
N VAL A 129 -6.56 -24.65 -8.65
CA VAL A 129 -7.96 -24.65 -8.20
C VAL A 129 -8.45 -23.19 -8.16
N PRO A 130 -9.64 -22.86 -8.69
CA PRO A 130 -10.15 -21.50 -8.61
C PRO A 130 -10.30 -20.99 -7.17
N MET A 131 -9.98 -19.72 -6.92
CA MET A 131 -9.99 -19.14 -5.57
C MET A 131 -11.39 -19.16 -4.93
N ASP A 132 -12.45 -19.03 -5.73
CA ASP A 132 -13.83 -19.06 -5.24
C ASP A 132 -14.26 -20.41 -4.61
N HIS A 133 -13.49 -21.49 -4.81
CA HIS A 133 -13.68 -22.77 -4.12
C HIS A 133 -13.20 -22.74 -2.67
N PHE A 134 -12.22 -21.89 -2.35
CA PHE A 134 -11.68 -21.73 -1.00
C PHE A 134 -12.38 -20.60 -0.25
N VAL A 135 -12.65 -19.49 -0.95
CA VAL A 135 -13.26 -18.30 -0.36
C VAL A 135 -14.50 -17.93 -1.14
N HIS A 136 -15.66 -18.03 -0.49
CA HIS A 136 -16.92 -17.63 -1.09
C HIS A 136 -16.85 -16.20 -1.66
N PRO A 137 -17.29 -15.95 -2.91
CA PRO A 137 -17.17 -14.65 -3.58
C PRO A 137 -17.62 -13.45 -2.75
N ALA A 138 -18.77 -13.52 -2.07
CA ALA A 138 -19.25 -12.44 -1.23
C ALA A 138 -18.30 -12.10 -0.04
N LYS A 139 -17.61 -13.11 0.51
CA LYS A 139 -16.62 -12.90 1.58
C LYS A 139 -15.33 -12.30 1.01
N ALA A 140 -14.92 -12.76 -0.16
CA ALA A 140 -13.75 -12.22 -0.86
C ALA A 140 -13.97 -10.74 -1.20
N GLU A 141 -15.10 -10.40 -1.80
CA GLU A 141 -15.48 -9.01 -2.09
C GLU A 141 -15.50 -8.14 -0.83
N ALA A 142 -16.17 -8.60 0.24
CA ALA A 142 -16.20 -7.87 1.51
C ALA A 142 -14.79 -7.65 2.07
N THR A 143 -13.91 -8.64 1.95
CA THR A 143 -12.52 -8.56 2.40
C THR A 143 -11.74 -7.49 1.63
N VAL A 144 -11.87 -7.47 0.30
CA VAL A 144 -11.23 -6.45 -0.54
C VAL A 144 -11.71 -5.06 -0.18
N TRP A 145 -13.02 -4.87 0.06
CA TRP A 145 -13.53 -3.56 0.46
C TRP A 145 -13.07 -3.11 1.85
N LEU A 146 -12.96 -4.03 2.81
CA LEU A 146 -12.47 -3.71 4.15
C LEU A 146 -11.01 -3.24 4.13
N ILE A 147 -10.14 -3.94 3.40
CA ILE A 147 -8.74 -3.50 3.28
C ILE A 147 -8.61 -2.22 2.45
N GLU A 148 -9.45 -2.03 1.42
CA GLU A 148 -9.47 -0.84 0.59
C GLU A 148 -9.83 0.40 1.42
N GLU A 149 -10.84 0.28 2.30
CA GLU A 149 -11.22 1.35 3.21
C GLU A 149 -10.07 1.75 4.15
N ILE A 150 -9.39 0.76 4.73
CA ILE A 150 -8.20 1.01 5.56
C ILE A 150 -7.13 1.74 4.76
N HIS A 151 -6.81 1.27 3.56
CA HIS A 151 -5.78 1.87 2.72
C HIS A 151 -6.13 3.29 2.26
N ARG A 152 -7.37 3.56 1.87
CA ARG A 152 -7.82 4.91 1.49
C ARG A 152 -7.70 5.88 2.67
N GLN A 153 -8.14 5.48 3.87
CA GLN A 153 -8.25 6.41 5.00
C GLN A 153 -6.96 6.56 5.83
N ASN A 154 -6.15 5.50 5.94
CA ASN A 154 -5.06 5.46 6.93
C ASN A 154 -3.65 5.46 6.33
N THR A 155 -3.51 5.40 5.00
CA THR A 155 -2.18 5.38 4.39
C THR A 155 -1.56 6.78 4.39
N SER A 156 -0.31 6.88 4.86
CA SER A 156 0.50 8.10 4.76
C SER A 156 1.12 8.23 3.37
N HIS A 157 1.06 9.42 2.78
CA HIS A 157 1.72 9.69 1.50
C HIS A 157 3.25 9.57 1.58
N LEU A 158 3.87 9.87 2.74
CA LEU A 158 5.31 9.68 2.94
C LEU A 158 5.70 8.21 2.90
N PHE A 159 4.83 7.35 3.45
CA PHE A 159 5.01 5.90 3.38
C PHE A 159 4.92 5.40 1.94
N LEU A 160 3.94 5.89 1.16
CA LEU A 160 3.85 5.58 -0.27
C LEU A 160 5.06 6.04 -1.06
N ALA A 161 5.52 7.28 -0.87
CA ALA A 161 6.71 7.81 -1.53
C ALA A 161 7.94 6.95 -1.23
N LYS A 162 8.11 6.51 0.02
CA LYS A 162 9.18 5.59 0.41
C LYS A 162 9.09 4.26 -0.35
N ILE A 163 7.91 3.65 -0.43
CA ILE A 163 7.74 2.38 -1.18
C ILE A 163 8.04 2.60 -2.67
N TRP A 164 7.45 3.64 -3.28
CA TRP A 164 7.64 3.94 -4.69
C TRP A 164 9.10 4.27 -5.04
N SER A 165 9.85 4.88 -4.12
CA SER A 165 11.28 5.15 -4.32
C SER A 165 12.14 3.87 -4.36
N ASN A 166 11.68 2.80 -3.69
CA ASN A 166 12.33 1.49 -3.70
C ASN A 166 11.88 0.64 -4.90
N GLU A 167 10.75 0.97 -5.53
CA GLU A 167 10.19 0.27 -6.70
C GLU A 167 9.92 1.20 -7.91
N PRO A 168 10.88 2.04 -8.34
CA PRO A 168 10.61 3.17 -9.23
C PRO A 168 10.12 2.78 -10.63
N LEU A 169 10.47 1.59 -11.12
CA LEU A 169 10.08 1.14 -12.45
C LEU A 169 8.71 0.44 -12.50
N ASN A 170 8.16 0.02 -11.35
CA ASN A 170 7.03 -0.91 -11.31
C ASN A 170 5.80 -0.39 -10.56
N TYR A 171 5.91 0.66 -9.74
CA TYR A 171 4.76 1.09 -8.93
C TYR A 171 3.58 1.56 -9.79
N HIS A 172 3.85 2.20 -10.93
CA HIS A 172 2.83 2.64 -11.89
C HIS A 172 1.92 1.51 -12.38
N ALA A 173 2.40 0.26 -12.42
CA ALA A 173 1.59 -0.90 -12.83
C ALA A 173 0.46 -1.24 -11.83
N PHE A 174 0.52 -0.69 -10.61
CA PHE A 174 -0.45 -0.92 -9.54
C PHE A 174 -1.28 0.33 -9.20
N VAL A 175 -1.00 1.45 -9.86
CA VAL A 175 -1.80 2.67 -9.77
C VAL A 175 -2.86 2.62 -10.86
N ASP A 176 -4.12 2.47 -10.46
CA ASP A 176 -5.23 2.45 -11.39
C ASP A 176 -5.45 3.85 -12.01
N PRO A 177 -5.89 3.94 -13.28
CA PRO A 177 -6.21 5.22 -13.90
C PRO A 177 -7.39 5.89 -13.22
N PHE A 178 -7.43 7.21 -13.30
CA PHE A 178 -8.58 7.99 -12.85
C PHE A 178 -9.82 7.63 -13.67
N TYR A 179 -10.92 7.32 -13.00
CA TYR A 179 -12.22 7.20 -13.64
C TYR A 179 -12.77 8.62 -13.82
N GLN A 180 -12.90 9.07 -15.07
CA GLN A 180 -13.64 10.29 -15.40
C GLN A 180 -15.13 9.95 -15.40
N TYR A 181 -15.91 10.73 -14.62
CA TYR A 181 -17.37 10.67 -14.59
C TYR A 181 -17.98 11.31 -15.83
#